data_AF-R7UCS7-F1
#
_entry.id   AF-R7UCS7-F1
#
_cell.length_a   1.000
_cell.length_b   1.000
_cell.length_c   1.000
_cell.angle_alpha   90.00
_cell.angle_beta   90.00
_cell.angle_gamma   90.00
#
_symmetry.space_group_name_H-M   'P 1'
#
loop_
_entity.id
_entity.type
_entity.pdbx_description
1 polymer ?
#
loop_
_entity_poly.entity_id
_entity_poly.type
_entity_poly.pdbx_seq_one_letter_code
_entity_poly.pdbx_strand_id
1 'polypeptide(L)'
;MILNVGGIRYMTYDSTLQCLPDTRLAKLTKKDPSYDPVHDEYFFDRNAAIFEHILDFYRVGNLHFPSCLCGPSIQSELKFWGLDENNISPCCWKSFSSYEDEKRTVLEL
;
A
#
# COMPACT_ATOMS: atom_id res chain seq x y z
N MET A 1 14.09 -8.39 -5.13
CA MET A 1 12.92 -9.17 -5.58
C MET A 1 12.01 -8.38 -6.52
N ILE A 2 11.14 -9.07 -7.26
CA ILE A 2 10.10 -8.47 -8.12
C ILE A 2 8.73 -8.64 -7.47
N LEU A 3 7.99 -7.54 -7.37
CA LEU A 3 6.60 -7.48 -6.92
C LEU A 3 5.74 -7.07 -8.12
N ASN A 4 4.97 -8.00 -8.65
CA ASN A 4 4.02 -7.76 -9.73
C ASN A 4 2.64 -7.44 -9.12
N VAL A 5 2.24 -6.17 -9.16
CA VAL A 5 0.99 -5.69 -8.58
C VAL A 5 0.07 -5.21 -9.68
N GLY A 6 -1.05 -5.89 -9.88
CA GLY A 6 -2.02 -5.56 -10.94
C GLY A 6 -1.42 -5.61 -12.36
N GLY A 7 -0.36 -6.39 -12.57
CA GLY A 7 0.38 -6.47 -13.84
C GLY A 7 1.58 -5.53 -13.95
N ILE A 8 1.76 -4.59 -13.01
CA ILE A 8 2.91 -3.68 -12.97
C ILE A 8 4.03 -4.28 -12.12
N ARG A 9 5.23 -4.39 -12.70
CA ARG A 9 6.40 -4.96 -12.03
C ARG A 9 7.20 -3.89 -11.32
N TYR A 10 7.26 -4.00 -10.00
CA TYR A 10 8.09 -3.19 -9.13
C TYR A 10 9.32 -3.99 -8.70
N MET A 11 10.50 -3.40 -8.85
CA MET A 11 11.75 -3.97 -8.37
C MET A 11 12.19 -3.27 -7.09
N THR A 12 12.59 -4.06 -6.09
CA THR A 12 13.12 -3.54 -4.82
C THR A 12 14.07 -4.54 -4.17
N TYR A 13 14.80 -4.10 -3.15
CA TYR A 13 15.65 -4.97 -2.33
C TYR A 13 14.86 -5.57 -1.17
N ASP A 14 15.23 -6.78 -0.76
CA ASP A 14 14.65 -7.43 0.41
C ASP A 14 14.87 -6.57 1.67
N SER A 15 16.04 -5.93 1.78
CA SER A 15 16.35 -5.00 2.87
C SER A 15 15.42 -3.78 2.93
N THR A 16 14.91 -3.31 1.79
CA THR A 16 13.93 -2.22 1.75
C THR A 16 12.63 -2.65 2.45
N LEU A 17 12.18 -3.88 2.21
CA LEU A 17 10.95 -4.38 2.83
C LEU A 17 11.12 -4.61 4.34
N GLN A 18 12.33 -4.98 4.77
CA GLN A 18 12.66 -5.19 6.19
C GLN A 18 12.68 -3.90 7.04
N CYS A 19 12.61 -2.71 6.43
CA CYS A 19 12.45 -1.45 7.18
C CYS A 19 11.14 -1.41 7.98
N LEU A 20 10.14 -2.20 7.60
CA LEU A 20 8.85 -2.33 8.30
C LEU A 20 8.54 -3.83 8.52
N PRO A 21 9.18 -4.47 9.53
CA PRO A 21 9.20 -5.93 9.66
C PRO A 21 7.82 -6.57 9.93
N ASP A 22 6.87 -5.80 10.45
CA ASP A 22 5.55 -6.32 10.83
C ASP A 22 4.53 -6.36 9.68
N THR A 23 4.89 -5.88 8.49
CA THR A 23 3.99 -5.80 7.34
C THR A 23 3.93 -7.09 6.53
N ARG A 24 2.97 -7.19 5.60
CA ARG A 24 2.86 -8.34 4.69
C ARG A 24 4.13 -8.52 3.86
N LEU A 25 4.65 -7.44 3.27
CA LEU A 25 5.78 -7.48 2.34
C LEU A 25 7.07 -7.95 3.02
N ALA A 26 7.30 -7.55 4.27
CA ALA A 26 8.47 -7.99 5.03
C ALA A 26 8.45 -9.48 5.37
N LYS A 27 7.26 -10.11 5.35
CA LYS A 27 7.03 -11.51 5.70
C LYS A 27 6.98 -12.44 4.49
N LEU A 28 7.20 -11.93 3.27
CA LEU A 28 7.19 -12.73 2.06
C LEU A 28 8.27 -13.81 2.08
N THR A 29 7.90 -15.00 1.63
CA THR A 29 8.81 -16.12 1.43
C THR A 29 8.45 -16.83 0.13
N LYS A 30 9.37 -17.62 -0.44
CA LYS A 30 9.07 -18.45 -1.62
C LYS A 30 8.00 -19.53 -1.40
N LYS A 31 7.48 -19.70 -0.17
CA LYS A 31 6.34 -20.56 0.15
C LYS A 31 5.00 -19.82 0.12
N ASP A 32 5.03 -18.50 -0.04
CA ASP A 32 3.81 -17.71 -0.13
C ASP A 32 3.03 -18.07 -1.40
N PRO A 33 1.70 -18.20 -1.34
CA PRO A 33 0.87 -18.50 -2.52
C PRO A 33 0.99 -17.48 -3.66
N SER A 34 1.44 -16.25 -3.36
CA SER A 34 1.70 -15.22 -4.38
C SER A 34 2.99 -15.44 -5.16
N TYR A 35 3.89 -16.31 -4.71
CA TYR A 35 5.18 -16.53 -5.38
C TYR A 35 5.02 -17.38 -6.65
N ASP A 36 5.45 -16.84 -7.78
CA ASP A 36 5.56 -17.54 -9.05
C ASP A 36 7.02 -18.00 -9.28
N PRO A 37 7.30 -19.31 -9.20
CA PRO A 37 8.64 -19.84 -9.38
C PRO A 37 9.13 -19.80 -10.84
N VAL A 38 8.22 -19.65 -11.82
CA VAL A 38 8.58 -19.59 -13.24
C VAL A 38 9.21 -18.25 -13.58
N HIS A 39 8.63 -17.17 -13.05
CA HIS A 39 9.10 -15.80 -13.30
C HIS A 39 9.97 -15.22 -12.17
N ASP A 40 10.12 -15.96 -11.06
CA ASP A 40 10.80 -15.52 -9.82
C ASP A 40 10.25 -14.17 -9.29
N GLU A 41 8.92 -14.04 -9.30
CA GLU A 41 8.21 -12.83 -8.87
C GLU A 41 7.06 -13.15 -7.90
N TYR A 42 6.59 -12.16 -7.16
CA TYR A 42 5.37 -12.26 -6.36
C TYR A 42 4.23 -11.53 -7.05
N PHE A 43 3.09 -12.19 -7.26
CA PHE A 43 1.92 -11.59 -7.89
C PHE A 43 0.82 -11.22 -6.88
N PHE A 44 0.33 -9.98 -6.99
CA PHE A 44 -0.78 -9.47 -6.21
C PHE A 44 -1.80 -8.80 -7.13
N ASP A 45 -3.04 -9.31 -7.15
CA ASP A 45 -4.15 -8.72 -7.91
C ASP A 45 -4.73 -7.50 -7.16
N ARG A 46 -3.93 -6.44 -7.05
CA ARG A 46 -4.20 -5.22 -6.28
C ARG A 46 -3.94 -3.95 -7.09
N ASN A 47 -4.29 -2.79 -6.52
CA ASN A 47 -4.17 -1.50 -7.20
C ASN A 47 -2.71 -1.01 -7.25
N ALA A 48 -2.10 -1.11 -8.44
CA ALA A 48 -0.72 -0.67 -8.69
C ALA A 48 -0.46 0.82 -8.38
N ALA A 49 -1.42 1.70 -8.70
CA ALA A 49 -1.25 3.15 -8.51
C ALA A 49 -1.12 3.53 -7.03
N ILE A 50 -1.87 2.84 -6.15
CA ILE A 50 -1.73 3.03 -4.70
C ILE A 50 -0.46 2.33 -4.18
N PHE A 51 -0.13 1.16 -4.74
CA PHE A 51 1.04 0.39 -4.34
C PHE A 51 2.36 1.15 -4.53
N GLU A 52 2.48 1.98 -5.55
CA GLU A 52 3.65 2.83 -5.77
C GLU A 52 4.01 3.64 -4.52
N HIS A 53 3.03 4.29 -3.90
CA HIS A 53 3.22 5.07 -2.69
C HIS A 53 3.48 4.22 -1.45
N ILE A 54 2.90 3.02 -1.40
CA ILE A 54 3.20 2.05 -0.36
C ILE A 54 4.65 1.62 -0.43
N LEU A 55 5.18 1.32 -1.63
CA LEU A 55 6.58 0.94 -1.80
C LEU A 55 7.53 2.09 -1.46
N ASP A 56 7.16 3.33 -1.78
CA ASP A 56 7.94 4.50 -1.40
C ASP A 56 8.00 4.67 0.12
N PHE A 57 6.95 4.33 0.86
CA PHE A 57 7.00 4.35 2.32
C PHE A 57 8.11 3.44 2.88
N TYR A 58 8.33 2.25 2.33
CA TYR A 58 9.46 1.39 2.71
C TYR A 58 10.83 2.00 2.37
N ARG A 59 10.91 2.84 1.32
CA ARG A 59 12.15 3.44 0.84
C ARG A 59 12.54 4.70 1.61
N VAL A 60 11.58 5.57 1.91
CA VAL A 60 11.82 6.91 2.46
C VAL A 60 11.31 7.10 3.89
N GLY A 61 10.48 6.19 4.40
CA GLY A 61 9.95 6.24 5.76
C GLY A 61 8.81 7.25 6.00
N ASN A 62 8.31 7.91 4.95
CA ASN A 62 7.16 8.81 5.03
C ASN A 62 6.08 8.38 4.02
N LEU A 63 4.87 8.12 4.51
CA LEU A 63 3.75 7.67 3.68
C LEU A 63 2.93 8.87 3.20
N HIS A 64 2.86 9.04 1.89
CA HIS A 64 2.14 10.12 1.22
C HIS A 64 1.22 9.59 0.13
N PHE A 65 0.12 10.29 -0.12
CA PHE A 65 -0.79 9.99 -1.23
C PHE A 65 -1.17 11.28 -1.96
N PRO A 66 -1.28 11.25 -3.30
CA PRO A 66 -1.88 12.31 -4.10
C PRO A 66 -3.35 12.54 -3.71
N SER A 67 -3.80 13.79 -3.78
CA SER A 67 -5.17 14.19 -3.43
C SER A 67 -6.25 13.66 -4.38
N CYS A 68 -5.88 13.15 -5.56
CA CYS A 68 -6.80 12.56 -6.52
C CYS A 68 -7.14 11.08 -6.22
N LEU A 69 -6.48 10.45 -5.24
CA LEU A 69 -6.77 9.09 -4.84
C LEU A 69 -7.88 9.05 -3.79
N CYS A 70 -8.82 8.12 -3.97
CA CYS A 70 -9.96 7.94 -3.07
C CYS A 70 -9.53 7.35 -1.71
N GLY A 71 -9.89 8.01 -0.60
CA GLY A 71 -9.58 7.59 0.77
C GLY A 71 -9.94 6.13 1.09
N PRO A 72 -11.18 5.68 0.80
CA PRO A 72 -11.57 4.27 0.94
C PRO A 72 -10.68 3.27 0.18
N SER A 73 -10.26 3.61 -1.04
CA SER A 73 -9.35 2.77 -1.81
C SER A 73 -7.98 2.69 -1.16
N ILE A 74 -7.46 3.81 -0.65
CA ILE A 74 -6.21 3.86 0.13
C ILE A 74 -6.34 2.97 1.37
N GLN A 75 -7.41 3.13 2.16
CA GLN A 75 -7.62 2.35 3.38
C GLN A 75 -7.69 0.84 3.10
N SER A 76 -8.38 0.43 2.03
CA SER A 76 -8.44 -0.96 1.57
C SER A 76 -7.05 -1.53 1.27
N GLU A 77 -6.21 -0.76 0.58
CA GLU A 77 -4.83 -1.17 0.30
C GLU A 77 -3.97 -1.21 1.56
N LEU A 78 -3.98 -0.17 2.40
CA LEU A 78 -3.21 -0.18 3.65
C LEU A 78 -3.52 -1.40 4.52
N LYS A 79 -4.81 -1.73 4.66
CA LYS A 79 -5.26 -2.94 5.35
C LYS A 79 -4.74 -4.21 4.69
N PHE A 80 -4.76 -4.30 3.36
CA PHE A 80 -4.22 -5.46 2.66
C PHE A 80 -2.72 -5.64 2.92
N TRP A 81 -1.95 -4.57 2.83
CA TRP A 81 -0.49 -4.59 2.98
C TRP A 81 -0.02 -4.64 4.44
N GLY A 82 -0.94 -4.50 5.40
CA GLY A 82 -0.65 -4.55 6.83
C GLY A 82 0.01 -3.27 7.35
N LEU A 83 -0.46 -2.12 6.88
CA LEU A 83 -0.02 -0.79 7.28
C LEU A 83 -1.12 -0.08 8.07
N ASP A 84 -0.72 0.72 9.08
CA ASP A 84 -1.64 1.53 9.86
C ASP A 84 -1.89 2.86 9.13
N GLU A 85 -3.15 3.30 9.05
CA GLU A 85 -3.49 4.61 8.51
C GLU A 85 -2.82 5.75 9.28
N ASN A 86 -2.54 5.58 10.57
CA ASN A 86 -1.78 6.54 11.38
C ASN A 86 -0.35 6.78 10.86
N ASN A 87 0.15 5.95 9.92
CA ASN A 87 1.41 6.20 9.25
C ASN A 87 1.33 7.26 8.15
N ILE A 88 0.12 7.61 7.67
CA ILE A 88 -0.07 8.66 6.66
C ILE A 88 0.42 9.99 7.22
N SER A 89 1.27 10.66 6.45
CA SER A 89 1.83 11.94 6.85
C SER A 89 0.75 13.01 7.02
N PRO A 90 0.88 13.94 7.99
CA PRO A 90 -0.16 14.93 8.29
C PRO A 90 -0.64 15.77 7.10
N CYS A 91 0.25 16.06 6.13
CA CYS A 91 -0.09 16.82 4.93
C CYS A 91 -1.12 16.13 4.02
N CYS A 92 -1.24 14.81 4.10
CA CYS A 92 -2.18 14.02 3.29
C CYS A 92 -3.49 13.72 4.03
N TRP A 93 -3.55 13.92 5.35
CA TRP A 93 -4.68 13.47 6.17
C TRP A 93 -6.02 14.08 5.75
N LYS A 94 -6.02 15.37 5.43
CA LYS A 94 -7.22 16.08 4.96
C LYS A 94 -7.82 15.47 3.68
N SER A 95 -6.97 15.08 2.73
CA SER A 95 -7.43 14.45 1.49
C SER A 95 -7.87 13.00 1.71
N PHE A 96 -7.24 12.30 2.65
CA PHE A 96 -7.62 10.94 3.01
C PHE A 96 -8.98 10.89 3.74
N SER A 97 -9.21 11.80 4.69
CA SER A 97 -10.40 11.80 5.56
C SER A 97 -11.63 12.46 4.94
N SER A 98 -11.50 13.19 3.83
CA SER A 98 -12.59 13.99 3.26
C SER A 98 -13.84 13.16 2.96
N TYR A 99 -13.67 11.91 2.57
CA TYR A 99 -14.78 10.99 2.32
C TYR A 99 -15.61 10.69 3.57
N GLU A 100 -14.97 10.50 4.73
CA GLU A 100 -15.68 10.25 5.99
C GLU A 100 -16.42 11.50 6.47
N ASP A 101 -15.84 12.68 6.24
CA ASP A 101 -16.50 13.96 6.51
C ASP A 101 -17.73 14.17 5.60
N GLU A 102 -17.63 13.83 4.32
CA GLU A 102 -18.75 13.87 3.36
C GLU A 102 -19.85 12.88 3.73
N LYS A 103 -19.50 11.64 4.08
CA LYS A 103 -20.46 10.63 4.55
C LYS A 103 -21.20 11.06 5.81
N ARG A 104 -20.49 11.61 6.79
CA ARG A 104 -21.13 12.11 8.03
C ARG A 104 -22.15 13.19 7.71
N THR A 105 -21.78 14.13 6.85
CA THR A 105 -22.68 15.21 6.41
C THR A 105 -23.93 14.68 5.69
N VAL A 106 -23.79 13.63 4.87
CA VAL A 106 -24.92 13.04 4.13
C VAL A 106 -25.84 12.20 5.04
N LEU A 107 -25.31 11.59 6.10
CA LEU A 107 -26.08 10.78 7.05
C LEU A 107 -26.80 11.62 8.13
N GLU A 108 -26.47 12.90 8.26
CA GLU A 108 -27.12 13.87 9.17
C GLU A 108 -28.28 14.64 8.51
N LEU A 109 -28.67 14.26 7.28
CA LEU A 109 -29.82 14.78 6.52
C LEU A 109 -30.91 13.70 6.34
#